data_AF-T1CL98-F1
#
_entry.id   AF-T1CL98-F1
#
_cell.length_a   1.000
_cell.length_b   1.000
_cell.length_c   1.000
_cell.angle_alpha   90.00
_cell.angle_beta   90.00
_cell.angle_gamma   90.00
#
_symmetry.space_group_name_H-M   'P 1'
#
loop_
_entity.id
_entity.type
_entity.pdbx_description
1 polymer ?
#
loop_
_entity_poly.entity_id
_entity_poly.type
_entity_poly.pdbx_seq_one_letter_code
_entity_poly.pdbx_strand_id
1 'polypeptide(L)'
;RLATEVRWEEKHRTASLQVRAHRYQKAVRSMERFLNRTWRDEDVVRIVGELRQRLDRLFTFVRIPGVSWNSNEAEREVRVPVVIRKMNGGRRTARGTWVLERLLTVGRTWRKRKLRFWDFVVEKLGVPQAPGPPSVGPVS
;
A
#
# COMPACT_ATOMS: atom_id res chain seq x y z
N ARG A 1 -21.03 1.36 8.76
CA ARG A 1 -20.66 2.70 8.23
C ARG A 1 -19.67 2.56 7.08
N LEU A 2 -18.51 1.92 7.27
CA LEU A 2 -17.55 1.64 6.19
C LEU A 2 -18.17 0.90 5.00
N ALA A 3 -18.95 -0.16 5.24
CA ALA A 3 -19.64 -0.92 4.18
C ALA A 3 -20.57 -0.06 3.30
N THR A 4 -21.16 1.00 3.86
CA THR A 4 -22.00 1.93 3.09
C THR A 4 -21.16 2.75 2.12
N GLU A 5 -19.93 3.12 2.52
CA GLU A 5 -19.01 3.87 1.68
C GLU A 5 -18.35 2.99 0.63
N VAL A 6 -18.04 1.73 0.94
CA VAL A 6 -17.57 0.73 -0.04
C VAL A 6 -18.61 0.54 -1.14
N ARG A 7 -19.87 0.25 -0.78
CA ARG A 7 -20.96 0.13 -1.75
C ARG A 7 -21.19 1.41 -2.57
N TRP A 8 -20.94 2.56 -1.97
CA TRP A 8 -21.06 3.83 -2.69
C TRP A 8 -19.96 3.96 -3.74
N GLU A 9 -18.70 3.66 -3.40
CA GLU A 9 -17.56 3.70 -4.31
C GLU A 9 -17.75 2.73 -5.49
N GLU A 10 -18.20 1.50 -5.21
CA GLU A 10 -18.46 0.49 -6.23
C GLU A 10 -19.51 0.94 -7.25
N LYS A 11 -20.57 1.62 -6.79
CA LYS A 11 -21.64 2.15 -7.65
C LYS A 11 -21.26 3.43 -8.38
N HIS A 12 -20.36 4.24 -7.82
CA HIS A 12 -20.07 5.60 -8.28
C HIS A 12 -18.61 5.78 -8.70
N ARG A 13 -18.03 4.78 -9.39
CA ARG A 13 -16.63 4.82 -9.83
C ARG A 13 -16.31 6.04 -10.70
N THR A 14 -17.25 6.45 -11.55
CA THR A 14 -17.11 7.58 -12.48
C THR A 14 -17.61 8.92 -11.93
N ALA A 15 -17.99 9.00 -10.64
CA ALA A 15 -18.45 10.25 -10.05
C ALA A 15 -17.35 11.33 -10.06
N SER A 16 -17.79 12.58 -10.25
CA SER A 16 -16.91 13.74 -10.27
C SER A 16 -16.20 13.95 -8.92
N LEU A 17 -15.06 14.65 -8.96
CA LEU A 17 -14.27 14.96 -7.76
C LEU A 17 -15.08 15.76 -6.73
N GLN A 18 -15.98 16.65 -7.16
CA GLN A 18 -16.85 17.42 -6.27
C GLN A 18 -17.84 16.52 -5.52
N VAL A 19 -18.50 15.59 -6.23
CA VAL A 19 -19.43 14.64 -5.62
C VAL A 19 -18.70 13.72 -4.63
N ARG A 20 -17.51 13.25 -5.01
CA ARG A 20 -16.63 12.45 -4.14
C ARG A 20 -16.20 13.21 -2.88
N ALA A 21 -15.80 14.48 -3.02
CA ALA A 21 -15.42 15.33 -1.89
C ALA A 21 -16.61 15.55 -0.93
N HIS A 22 -17.80 15.82 -1.47
CA HIS A 22 -19.01 15.94 -0.65
C HIS A 22 -19.33 14.64 0.10
N ARG A 23 -19.25 13.50 -0.61
CA ARG A 23 -19.47 12.18 0.00
C ARG A 23 -18.47 11.86 1.10
N TYR A 24 -17.18 12.12 0.85
CA TYR A 24 -16.11 11.97 1.83
C TYR A 24 -16.39 12.76 3.10
N GLN A 25 -16.76 14.04 2.97
CA GLN A 25 -17.10 14.90 4.10
C GLN A 25 -18.30 14.35 4.89
N LYS A 26 -19.32 13.81 4.20
CA LYS A 26 -20.46 13.15 4.85
C LYS A 26 -20.05 11.88 5.61
N ALA A 27 -19.16 11.07 5.03
CA ALA A 27 -18.63 9.85 5.65
C ALA A 27 -17.82 10.16 6.91
N VAL A 28 -16.92 11.14 6.84
CA VAL A 28 -16.09 11.62 7.96
C VAL A 28 -16.98 12.11 9.11
N ARG A 29 -17.90 13.05 8.84
CA ARG A 29 -18.82 13.57 9.88
C ARG A 29 -19.69 12.48 10.52
N SER A 30 -20.15 11.52 9.70
CA SER A 30 -20.94 10.38 10.16
C SER A 30 -20.15 9.47 11.09
N MET A 31 -18.86 9.25 10.80
CA MET A 31 -17.96 8.47 11.64
C MET A 31 -17.57 9.25 12.91
N GLU A 32 -17.26 10.52 12.79
CA GLU A 32 -16.93 11.39 13.94
C GLU A 32 -18.06 11.40 14.97
N ARG A 33 -19.32 11.58 14.54
CA ARG A 33 -20.49 11.49 15.42
C ARG A 33 -20.60 10.15 16.12
N PHE A 34 -20.21 9.05 15.46
CA PHE A 34 -20.20 7.73 16.06
C PHE A 34 -19.09 7.59 17.10
N LEU A 35 -17.88 8.07 16.78
CA LEU A 35 -16.73 8.04 17.69
C LEU A 35 -16.93 8.96 18.92
N ASN A 36 -17.76 10.02 18.80
CA ASN A 36 -18.13 10.95 19.88
C ASN A 36 -19.14 10.41 20.90
N ARG A 37 -19.61 9.17 20.76
CA ARG A 37 -20.44 8.52 21.78
C ARG A 37 -19.62 8.24 23.04
N THR A 38 -20.30 8.10 24.17
CA THR A 38 -19.69 7.67 25.42
C THR A 38 -19.41 6.17 25.37
N TRP A 39 -18.14 5.80 25.54
CA TRP A 39 -17.66 4.42 25.59
C TRP A 39 -17.09 4.15 26.99
N ARG A 40 -17.39 2.98 27.57
CA ARG A 40 -16.95 2.60 28.93
C ARG A 40 -15.92 1.49 28.94
N ASP A 41 -15.94 0.64 27.92
CA ASP A 41 -14.99 -0.44 27.76
C ASP A 41 -13.62 0.11 27.32
N GLU A 42 -12.56 -0.31 28.00
CA GLU A 42 -11.20 0.21 27.81
C GLU A 42 -10.66 -0.07 26.40
N ASP A 43 -10.91 -1.28 25.88
CA ASP A 43 -10.51 -1.65 24.52
C ASP A 43 -11.25 -0.81 23.48
N VAL A 44 -12.54 -0.58 23.68
CA VAL A 44 -13.33 0.29 22.80
C VAL A 44 -12.81 1.72 22.84
N VAL A 45 -12.51 2.26 24.02
CA VAL A 45 -11.94 3.62 24.17
C VAL A 45 -10.62 3.73 23.41
N ARG A 46 -9.73 2.74 23.55
CA ARG A 46 -8.45 2.68 22.83
C ARG A 46 -8.66 2.62 21.32
N ILE A 47 -9.55 1.76 20.82
CA ILE A 47 -9.87 1.64 19.40
C ILE A 47 -10.45 2.94 18.86
N VAL A 48 -11.35 3.59 19.61
CA VAL A 48 -11.93 4.88 19.24
C VAL A 48 -10.85 5.97 19.14
N GLY A 49 -9.89 5.98 20.07
CA GLY A 49 -8.73 6.86 20.02
C GLY A 49 -7.91 6.68 18.74
N GLU A 50 -7.56 5.44 18.39
CA GLU A 50 -6.84 5.11 17.15
C GLU A 50 -7.61 5.52 15.89
N LEU A 51 -8.93 5.26 15.87
CA LEU A 51 -9.78 5.63 14.73
C LEU A 51 -9.91 7.14 14.56
N ARG A 52 -9.92 7.91 15.65
CA ARG A 52 -9.90 9.38 15.60
C ARG A 52 -8.63 9.91 14.97
N GLN A 53 -7.47 9.39 15.36
CA GLN A 53 -6.18 9.82 14.82
C GLN A 53 -6.04 9.57 13.32
N ARG A 54 -6.81 8.63 12.77
CA ARG A 54 -6.74 8.22 11.36
C ARG A 54 -8.00 8.54 10.57
N LEU A 55 -8.92 9.32 11.15
CA LEU A 55 -10.27 9.52 10.63
C LEU A 55 -10.27 10.09 9.20
N ASP A 56 -9.35 11.00 8.92
CA ASP A 56 -9.13 11.61 7.61
C ASP A 56 -8.71 10.59 6.55
N ARG A 57 -7.99 9.53 6.95
CA ARG A 57 -7.46 8.48 6.07
C ARG A 57 -8.44 7.34 5.83
N LEU A 58 -9.33 7.03 6.79
CA LEU A 58 -10.27 5.91 6.72
C LEU A 58 -11.13 5.90 5.44
N PHE A 59 -11.45 7.08 4.91
CA PHE A 59 -12.32 7.23 3.73
C PHE A 59 -11.59 7.76 2.49
N THR A 60 -10.26 7.64 2.44
CA THR A 60 -9.46 8.15 1.29
C THR A 60 -9.95 7.59 -0.05
N PHE A 61 -10.37 6.32 -0.09
CA PHE A 61 -10.92 5.66 -1.28
C PHE A 61 -12.20 6.29 -1.83
N VAL A 62 -12.99 6.94 -0.97
CA VAL A 62 -14.18 7.69 -1.38
C VAL A 62 -13.77 8.97 -2.11
N ARG A 63 -12.77 9.67 -1.54
CA ARG A 63 -12.30 10.98 -2.03
C ARG A 63 -11.47 10.86 -3.31
N ILE A 64 -10.54 9.90 -3.36
CA ILE A 64 -9.56 9.77 -4.43
C ILE A 64 -9.92 8.52 -5.26
N PRO A 65 -10.27 8.67 -6.55
CA PRO A 65 -10.58 7.53 -7.40
C PRO A 65 -9.35 6.62 -7.58
N GLY A 66 -9.58 5.31 -7.63
CA GLY A 66 -8.53 4.31 -7.83
C GLY A 66 -7.76 3.90 -6.56
N VAL A 67 -7.99 4.54 -5.43
CA VAL A 67 -7.46 4.09 -4.13
C VAL A 67 -8.32 2.92 -3.62
N SER A 68 -7.68 1.80 -3.25
CA SER A 68 -8.38 0.65 -2.66
C SER A 68 -9.02 1.01 -1.31
N TRP A 69 -10.21 0.46 -1.05
CA TRP A 69 -10.86 0.57 0.26
C TRP A 69 -10.24 -0.36 1.32
N ASN A 70 -9.50 -1.39 0.90
CA ASN A 70 -8.81 -2.34 1.79
C ASN A 70 -7.29 -2.13 1.81
N SER A 71 -6.65 -2.59 2.87
CA SER A 71 -5.20 -2.54 3.11
C SER A 71 -4.44 -3.69 2.47
N ASN A 72 -5.08 -4.58 1.70
CA ASN A 72 -4.46 -5.82 1.20
C ASN A 72 -3.13 -5.58 0.47
N GLU A 73 -3.06 -4.54 -0.36
CA GLU A 73 -1.82 -4.18 -1.05
C GLU A 73 -0.74 -3.72 -0.05
N ALA A 74 -1.09 -2.83 0.89
CA ALA A 74 -0.16 -2.34 1.90
C ALA A 74 0.36 -3.48 2.80
N GLU A 75 -0.51 -4.39 3.23
CA GLU A 75 -0.13 -5.58 4.01
C GLU A 75 0.80 -6.50 3.21
N ARG A 76 0.52 -6.71 1.92
CA ARG A 76 1.39 -7.48 1.05
C ARG A 76 2.78 -6.85 0.90
N GLU A 77 2.86 -5.52 0.84
CA GLU A 77 4.14 -4.80 0.82
C GLU A 77 4.90 -4.93 2.14
N VAL A 78 4.23 -4.78 3.29
CA VAL A 78 4.83 -4.92 4.63
C VAL A 78 5.27 -6.35 4.92
N ARG A 79 4.58 -7.36 4.39
CA ARG A 79 4.94 -8.77 4.59
C ARG A 79 6.31 -9.12 4.01
N VAL A 80 6.78 -8.41 3.00
CA VAL A 80 8.05 -8.70 2.31
C VAL A 80 9.26 -8.52 3.23
N PRO A 81 9.48 -7.35 3.86
CA PRO A 81 10.55 -7.20 4.86
C PRO A 81 10.38 -8.15 6.04
N VAL A 82 9.14 -8.43 6.47
CA VAL A 82 8.88 -9.36 7.59
C VAL A 82 9.36 -10.77 7.28
N VAL A 83 9.07 -11.30 6.09
CA VAL A 83 9.53 -12.63 5.65
C VAL A 83 11.05 -12.66 5.54
N ILE A 84 11.66 -11.63 4.94
CA ILE A 84 13.13 -11.52 4.84
C ILE A 84 13.77 -11.52 6.23
N ARG A 85 13.23 -10.72 7.17
CA ARG A 85 13.70 -10.69 8.55
C ARG A 85 13.57 -12.07 9.20
N LYS A 86 12.44 -12.76 9.02
CA LYS A 86 12.18 -14.07 9.61
C LYS A 86 13.16 -15.14 9.08
N MET A 87 13.40 -15.16 7.78
CA MET A 87 14.32 -16.12 7.15
C MET A 87 15.78 -15.87 7.54
N ASN A 88 16.19 -14.61 7.65
CA ASN A 88 17.59 -14.25 7.86
C ASN A 88 17.96 -13.93 9.32
N GLY A 89 17.01 -14.04 10.26
CA GLY A 89 17.21 -13.62 11.66
C GLY A 89 17.33 -12.11 11.87
N GLY A 90 16.96 -11.30 10.87
CA GLY A 90 17.05 -9.84 10.90
C GLY A 90 18.43 -9.27 10.57
N ARG A 91 18.66 -8.00 10.96
CA ARG A 91 19.92 -7.28 10.73
C ARG A 91 20.53 -6.92 12.07
N ARG A 92 21.85 -7.14 12.22
CA ARG A 92 22.61 -6.87 13.45
C ARG A 92 23.19 -5.45 13.53
N THR A 93 23.11 -4.68 12.45
CA THR A 93 23.68 -3.33 12.38
C THR A 93 22.70 -2.35 11.74
N ALA A 94 22.71 -1.10 12.20
CA ALA A 94 21.90 -0.02 11.61
C ALA A 94 22.20 0.17 10.11
N ARG A 95 23.47 0.06 9.73
CA ARG A 95 23.89 0.11 8.31
C ARG A 95 23.25 -1.01 7.49
N GLY A 96 23.19 -2.22 8.03
CA GLY A 96 22.55 -3.36 7.37
C GLY A 96 21.04 -3.18 7.17
N THR A 97 20.36 -2.62 8.18
CA THR A 97 18.93 -2.25 8.07
C THR A 97 18.72 -1.20 7.00
N TRP A 98 19.51 -0.13 7.02
CA TRP A 98 19.43 0.95 6.04
C TRP A 98 19.63 0.46 4.59
N VAL A 99 20.60 -0.44 4.35
CA VAL A 99 20.82 -1.02 3.02
C VAL A 99 19.60 -1.82 2.57
N LEU A 100 19.04 -2.66 3.45
CA LEU A 100 17.86 -3.46 3.12
C LEU A 100 16.64 -2.58 2.82
N GLU A 101 16.42 -1.51 3.60
CA GLU A 101 15.35 -0.54 3.35
C GLU A 101 15.46 0.10 1.96
N ARG A 102 16.68 0.48 1.53
CA ARG A 102 16.91 1.04 0.20
C ARG A 102 16.65 0.02 -0.91
N LEU A 103 17.15 -1.20 -0.76
CA LEU A 103 16.91 -2.28 -1.73
C LEU A 103 15.42 -2.59 -1.87
N LEU A 104 14.69 -2.65 -0.75
CA LEU A 104 13.25 -2.85 -0.75
C LEU A 104 12.53 -1.66 -1.40
N THR A 105 12.85 -0.43 -1.03
CA THR A 105 12.22 0.77 -1.60
C THR A 105 12.32 0.80 -3.13
N VAL A 106 13.52 0.54 -3.66
CA VAL A 106 13.77 0.51 -5.10
C VAL A 106 13.09 -0.69 -5.76
N GLY A 107 13.35 -1.90 -5.26
CA GLY A 107 12.83 -3.13 -5.85
C GLY A 107 11.30 -3.23 -5.82
N ARG A 108 10.65 -2.75 -4.76
CA ARG A 108 9.19 -2.73 -4.64
C ARG A 108 8.58 -1.70 -5.59
N THR A 109 9.13 -0.49 -5.65
CA THR A 109 8.67 0.54 -6.60
C THR A 109 8.75 0.07 -8.05
N TRP A 110 9.85 -0.57 -8.44
CA TRP A 110 10.01 -1.06 -9.81
C TRP A 110 9.05 -2.20 -10.14
N ARG A 111 8.84 -3.12 -9.20
CA ARG A 111 7.82 -4.17 -9.37
C ARG A 111 6.43 -3.57 -9.58
N LYS A 112 6.05 -2.53 -8.83
CA LYS A 112 4.76 -1.83 -9.03
C LYS A 112 4.67 -1.14 -10.39
N ARG A 113 5.77 -0.62 -10.91
CA ARG A 113 5.87 -0.02 -12.25
C ARG A 113 6.01 -1.06 -13.38
N LYS A 114 6.02 -2.36 -13.07
CA LYS A 114 6.26 -3.45 -14.04
C LYS A 114 7.60 -3.33 -14.79
N LEU A 115 8.60 -2.73 -14.14
CA LEU A 115 9.96 -2.64 -14.67
C LEU A 115 10.79 -3.84 -14.19
N ARG A 116 11.63 -4.41 -15.06
CA ARG A 116 12.57 -5.45 -14.63
C ARG A 116 13.79 -4.79 -14.02
N PHE A 117 14.16 -5.21 -12.81
CA PHE A 117 15.31 -4.68 -12.08
C PHE A 117 16.60 -4.71 -12.91
N TRP A 118 16.83 -5.81 -13.63
CA TRP A 118 18.03 -6.01 -14.43
C TRP A 118 18.11 -5.08 -15.63
N ASP A 119 16.99 -4.75 -16.28
CA ASP A 119 16.99 -3.84 -17.43
C ASP A 119 17.53 -2.46 -17.03
N PHE A 120 17.07 -1.95 -15.87
CA PHE A 120 17.55 -0.67 -15.34
C PHE A 120 19.01 -0.72 -14.91
N VAL A 121 19.43 -1.80 -14.25
CA VAL A 121 20.82 -1.93 -13.81
C VAL A 121 21.76 -1.96 -15.02
N VAL A 122 21.40 -2.71 -16.06
CA VAL A 122 22.15 -2.75 -17.33
C VAL A 122 22.17 -1.38 -18.00
N GLU A 123 21.02 -0.69 -18.08
CA GLU A 123 20.91 0.68 -18.61
C GLU A 123 21.81 1.66 -17.85
N LYS A 124 21.77 1.67 -16.52
CA LYS A 124 22.51 2.65 -15.69
C LYS A 124 23.98 2.36 -15.54
N LEU A 125 24.38 1.09 -15.59
CA LEU A 125 25.79 0.70 -15.55
C LEU A 125 26.45 0.80 -16.94
N GLY A 126 25.69 1.09 -18.00
CA GLY A 126 26.22 1.21 -19.36
C GLY A 126 26.81 -0.11 -19.89
N VAL A 127 26.38 -1.24 -19.34
CA VAL A 127 26.87 -2.55 -19.78
C VAL A 127 26.26 -2.81 -21.16
N PRO A 128 27.06 -3.05 -22.22
CA PRO A 128 26.52 -3.47 -23.51
C PRO A 128 25.65 -4.70 -23.27
N GLN A 129 24.45 -4.76 -23.86
CA GLN A 129 23.62 -5.98 -23.80
C GLN A 129 24.50 -7.16 -24.21
N ALA A 130 24.83 -8.02 -23.24
CA ALA A 130 25.44 -9.30 -23.57
C ALA A 130 24.45 -10.03 -24.50
N PRO A 131 24.92 -10.70 -25.55
CA PRO A 131 24.06 -11.52 -26.39
C PRO A 131 23.24 -12.42 -25.46
N GLY A 132 21.92 -12.48 -25.67
CA GLY A 132 21.06 -13.34 -24.85
C GLY A 132 21.64 -14.75 -24.75
N PRO A 133 21.29 -15.51 -23.68
CA PRO A 133 21.82 -16.86 -23.51
C PRO A 133 21.63 -17.65 -24.81
N PRO A 134 22.64 -18.42 -25.26
CA PRO A 134 22.56 -19.14 -26.52
C PRO A 134 21.26 -19.94 -26.54
N SER A 135 20.42 -19.63 -27.53
CA SER A 135 19.26 -20.43 -27.88
C SER A 135 19.72 -21.87 -28.02
N VAL A 136 19.34 -22.74 -27.10
CA VAL A 136 19.42 -24.19 -27.31
C VAL A 136 18.39 -24.49 -28.39
N GLY A 137 18.86 -24.54 -29.65
CA GLY A 137 18.06 -25.05 -30.76
C GLY A 137 17.64 -26.49 -30.49
N PRO A 138 16.56 -26.97 -31.13
CA PRO A 138 16.03 -28.30 -30.85
C PRO A 138 17.10 -29.35 -31.16
N VAL A 139 17.32 -30.22 -30.18
CA VAL A 139 18.17 -31.41 -30.33
C VAL A 139 17.48 -32.30 -31.38
N SER A 140 18.17 -32.57 -32.48
CA SER A 140 17.75 -33.54 -33.51
C SER A 140 17.95 -34.97 -33.01
#